data_AF-I4YRD5-F1
#
_entry.id   AF-I4YRD5-F1
#
_cell.length_a   1.000
_cell.length_b   1.000
_cell.length_c   1.000
_cell.angle_alpha   90.00
_cell.angle_beta   90.00
_cell.angle_gamma   90.00
#
_symmetry.space_group_name_H-M   'P 1'
#
loop_
_entity.id
_entity.type
_entity.pdbx_description
1 polymer ?
#
loop_
_entity_poly.entity_id
_entity_poly.type
_entity_poly.pdbx_seq_one_letter_code
_entity_poly.pdbx_strand_id
1 'polypeptide(L)'
;MRLKQITMIVALAVAWTSPVLAQQQKLPPGYTLNPTLMYKNVAQDPDGIWSANDLVPVGSPAQHPDIAIARVSTPAGEWILSQILGGCSMQSDCPFRLILKRSNGKAAKVAGGVLAEGGTAVLSADYSKIFTETYSGVETNPVEVPK
;
A
#
# COMPACT_ATOMS: atom_id res chain seq x y z
N MET A 1 -25.37 21.81 -71.66
CA MET A 1 -24.63 23.05 -71.32
C MET A 1 -25.14 23.54 -69.97
N ARG A 2 -24.24 23.89 -69.03
CA ARG A 2 -24.47 24.38 -67.65
C ARG A 2 -24.80 23.30 -66.60
N LEU A 3 -24.29 23.32 -65.37
CA LEU A 3 -23.13 23.97 -64.74
C LEU A 3 -22.89 23.19 -63.44
N LYS A 4 -21.63 22.83 -63.13
CA LYS A 4 -21.23 22.12 -61.91
C LYS A 4 -21.42 23.02 -60.68
N GLN A 5 -22.02 22.51 -59.61
CA GLN A 5 -21.84 23.04 -58.25
C GLN A 5 -21.32 21.91 -57.37
N ILE A 6 -20.06 22.02 -56.97
CA ILE A 6 -19.41 21.16 -55.98
C ILE A 6 -19.46 21.94 -54.66
N THR A 7 -20.35 21.52 -53.77
CA THR A 7 -20.43 22.06 -52.41
C THR A 7 -19.38 21.36 -51.55
N MET A 8 -18.28 22.05 -51.25
CA MET A 8 -17.32 21.61 -50.23
C MET A 8 -17.90 21.90 -48.85
N ILE A 9 -18.28 20.85 -48.12
CA ILE A 9 -18.56 20.94 -46.69
C ILE A 9 -17.25 20.64 -45.96
N VAL A 10 -16.66 21.67 -45.35
CA VAL A 10 -15.53 21.54 -44.44
C VAL A 10 -16.07 21.05 -43.11
N ALA A 11 -15.84 19.78 -42.79
CA ALA A 11 -16.14 19.23 -41.48
C ALA A 11 -15.03 19.63 -40.48
N LEU A 12 -15.36 20.54 -39.56
CA LEU A 12 -14.54 20.80 -38.37
C LEU A 12 -14.59 19.55 -37.47
N ALA A 13 -13.50 18.79 -37.43
CA ALA A 13 -13.29 17.76 -36.42
C ALA A 13 -12.91 18.45 -35.09
N VAL A 14 -13.90 18.59 -34.20
CA VAL A 14 -13.66 18.94 -32.80
C VAL A 14 -12.94 17.75 -32.16
N ALA A 15 -11.68 17.92 -31.77
CA ALA A 15 -10.95 16.91 -31.02
C ALA A 15 -11.46 16.92 -29.57
N TRP A 16 -12.17 15.87 -29.18
CA TRP A 16 -12.60 15.68 -27.80
C TRP A 16 -11.38 15.25 -27.00
N THR A 17 -10.82 16.14 -26.19
CA THR A 17 -9.86 15.75 -25.16
C THR A 17 -10.64 15.00 -24.10
N SER A 18 -10.67 13.68 -24.18
CA SER A 18 -11.25 12.86 -23.12
C SER A 18 -10.49 13.15 -21.81
N PRO A 19 -11.19 13.45 -20.70
CA PRO A 19 -10.55 13.49 -19.41
C PRO A 19 -10.02 12.08 -19.12
N VAL A 20 -8.72 11.97 -18.82
CA VAL A 20 -8.13 10.75 -18.29
C VAL A 20 -8.86 10.45 -16.98
N LEU A 21 -9.80 9.52 -17.00
CA LEU A 21 -10.31 8.90 -15.78
C LEU A 21 -9.08 8.25 -15.12
N ALA A 22 -8.74 8.70 -13.90
CA ALA A 22 -7.82 7.97 -13.05
C ALA A 22 -8.37 6.55 -12.86
N GLN A 23 -7.84 5.58 -13.60
CA GLN A 23 -8.14 4.17 -13.37
C GLN A 23 -7.57 3.84 -11.98
N GLN A 24 -8.45 3.68 -10.99
CA GLN A 24 -8.08 3.01 -9.75
C GLN A 24 -7.53 1.63 -10.11
N GLN A 25 -6.21 1.48 -10.05
CA GLN A 25 -5.56 0.20 -10.30
C GLN A 25 -6.03 -0.77 -9.21
N LYS A 26 -6.77 -1.80 -9.64
CA LYS A 26 -7.17 -2.89 -8.75
C LYS A 26 -5.92 -3.66 -8.30
N LEU A 27 -5.82 -3.93 -6.99
CA LEU A 27 -4.80 -4.84 -6.48
C LEU A 27 -4.84 -6.19 -7.21
N PRO A 28 -3.69 -6.78 -7.55
CA PRO A 28 -3.64 -8.11 -8.17
C PRO A 28 -4.13 -9.18 -7.20
N PRO A 29 -4.44 -10.40 -7.68
CA PRO A 29 -4.78 -11.52 -6.80
C PRO A 29 -3.57 -11.94 -5.94
N GLY A 30 -3.85 -12.41 -4.72
CA GLY A 30 -2.84 -12.87 -3.78
C GLY A 30 -3.40 -13.03 -2.37
N TYR A 31 -2.51 -13.00 -1.39
CA TYR A 31 -2.88 -13.04 0.03
C TYR A 31 -3.17 -11.62 0.51
N THR A 32 -4.45 -11.34 0.75
CA THR A 32 -4.91 -10.04 1.24
C THR A 32 -4.56 -9.86 2.72
N LEU A 33 -4.01 -8.70 3.04
CA LEU A 33 -3.62 -8.24 4.36
C LEU A 33 -4.39 -6.94 4.64
N ASN A 34 -5.35 -7.00 5.56
CA ASN A 34 -6.16 -5.85 6.00
C ASN A 34 -5.79 -5.50 7.44
N PRO A 35 -4.91 -4.52 7.68
CA PRO A 35 -4.46 -4.20 9.02
C PRO A 35 -5.61 -3.69 9.87
N THR A 36 -5.74 -4.23 11.08
CA THR A 36 -6.67 -3.72 12.08
C THR A 36 -5.89 -3.16 13.25
N LEU A 37 -6.40 -2.08 13.83
CA LEU A 37 -5.80 -1.44 15.00
C LEU A 37 -5.65 -2.46 16.13
N MET A 38 -4.42 -2.70 16.55
CA MET A 38 -4.09 -3.71 17.57
C MET A 38 -3.57 -3.07 18.85
N TYR A 39 -2.72 -2.05 18.74
CA TYR A 39 -2.11 -1.36 19.87
C TYR A 39 -2.28 0.15 19.73
N LYS A 40 -2.46 0.84 20.85
CA LYS A 40 -2.63 2.30 20.89
C LYS A 40 -1.52 2.98 21.69
N ASN A 41 -1.09 4.16 21.27
CA ASN A 41 -0.13 5.02 21.95
C ASN A 41 1.13 4.23 22.40
N VAL A 42 1.79 3.60 21.43
CA VAL A 42 2.81 2.58 21.62
C VAL A 42 4.20 3.21 21.75
N ALA A 43 4.73 3.26 22.97
CA ALA A 43 6.12 3.67 23.22
C ALA A 43 7.15 2.55 23.00
N GLN A 44 6.70 1.29 23.09
CA GLN A 44 7.51 0.09 22.89
C GLN A 44 6.66 -0.97 22.19
N ASP A 45 7.13 -1.47 21.05
CA ASP A 45 6.40 -2.44 20.25
C ASP A 45 6.35 -3.82 20.94
N PRO A 46 5.15 -4.34 21.29
CA PRO A 46 4.99 -5.66 21.89
C PRO A 46 5.46 -6.81 21.00
N ASP A 47 5.40 -6.63 19.68
CA ASP A 47 5.79 -7.65 18.70
C ASP A 47 7.27 -7.52 18.27
N GLY A 48 7.97 -6.48 18.74
CA GLY A 48 9.39 -6.24 18.45
C GLY A 48 9.70 -5.98 16.96
N ILE A 49 8.69 -5.59 16.17
CA ILE A 49 8.80 -5.30 14.74
C ILE A 49 9.42 -3.91 14.53
N TRP A 50 9.03 -2.94 15.36
CA TRP A 50 9.43 -1.55 15.33
C TRP A 50 10.46 -1.24 16.42
N SER A 51 11.42 -0.38 16.10
CA SER A 51 12.40 0.11 17.07
C SER A 51 11.85 1.30 17.84
N ALA A 52 12.44 1.62 18.99
CA ALA A 52 12.03 2.80 19.78
C ALA A 52 12.11 4.11 18.99
N ASN A 53 13.04 4.22 18.03
CA ASN A 53 13.16 5.40 17.17
C ASN A 53 12.01 5.54 16.17
N ASP A 54 11.38 4.43 15.78
CA ASP A 54 10.18 4.45 14.92
C ASP A 54 8.93 4.87 15.71
N LEU A 55 8.98 4.80 17.04
CA LEU A 55 7.85 4.99 17.95
C LEU A 55 7.91 6.33 18.70
N VAL A 56 8.69 7.29 18.19
CA VAL A 56 8.79 8.61 18.82
C VAL A 56 7.45 9.34 18.80
N PRO A 57 7.09 10.08 19.86
CA PRO A 57 5.88 10.88 19.86
C PRO A 57 5.87 11.94 18.76
N VAL A 58 4.69 12.17 18.19
CA VAL A 58 4.44 13.16 17.15
C VAL A 58 3.21 14.01 17.50
N GLY A 59 3.07 15.17 16.86
CA GLY A 59 1.91 16.06 17.01
C GLY A 59 1.94 16.98 18.24
N SER A 60 0.83 17.68 18.47
CA SER A 60 0.59 18.58 19.61
C SER A 60 -0.87 18.48 20.07
N PRO A 61 -1.17 17.84 21.23
CA PRO A 61 -0.21 17.29 22.18
C PRO A 61 0.56 16.10 21.60
N ALA A 62 1.80 15.91 22.05
CA ALA A 62 2.64 14.81 21.61
C ALA A 62 2.03 13.46 22.01
N GLN A 63 1.88 12.55 21.06
CA GLN A 63 1.34 11.20 21.27
C GLN A 63 2.22 10.17 20.56
N HIS A 64 2.41 9.01 21.18
CA HIS A 64 3.05 7.88 20.52
C HIS A 64 2.14 7.33 19.43
N PRO A 65 2.70 6.69 18.40
CA PRO A 65 1.89 6.12 17.34
C PRO A 65 1.03 4.94 17.82
N ASP A 66 -0.04 4.68 17.09
CA ASP A 66 -0.77 3.43 17.17
C ASP A 66 -0.14 2.39 16.22
N ILE A 67 -0.43 1.10 16.42
CA ILE A 67 0.02 0.02 15.54
C ILE A 67 -1.19 -0.80 15.06
N ALA A 68 -1.37 -0.88 13.74
CA ALA A 68 -2.32 -1.77 13.09
C ALA A 68 -1.61 -3.00 12.51
N ILE A 69 -2.24 -4.17 12.59
CA ILE A 69 -1.64 -5.45 12.21
C ILE A 69 -2.60 -6.28 11.35
N ALA A 70 -2.07 -6.90 10.29
CA ALA A 70 -2.69 -7.99 9.56
C ALA A 70 -1.82 -9.24 9.63
N ARG A 71 -2.45 -10.41 9.64
CA ARG A 71 -1.77 -11.71 9.67
C ARG A 71 -2.37 -12.65 8.63
N VAL A 72 -1.54 -13.37 7.90
CA VAL A 72 -1.97 -14.46 7.01
C VAL A 72 -1.01 -15.64 7.11
N SER A 73 -1.56 -16.85 7.22
CA SER A 73 -0.77 -18.07 7.23
C SER A 73 -0.66 -18.65 5.82
N THR A 74 0.55 -19.03 5.44
CA THR A 74 0.87 -19.64 4.14
C THR A 74 1.78 -20.86 4.36
N PRO A 75 2.01 -21.69 3.34
CA PRO A 75 3.03 -22.75 3.42
C PRO A 75 4.44 -22.26 3.77
N ALA A 76 4.79 -21.00 3.48
CA ALA A 76 6.09 -20.42 3.83
C ALA A 76 6.21 -20.00 5.30
N GLY A 77 5.09 -19.85 6.01
CA GLY A 77 5.02 -19.34 7.38
C GLY A 77 3.87 -18.34 7.58
N GLU A 78 3.88 -17.71 8.75
CA GLU A 78 2.99 -16.60 9.09
C GLU A 78 3.58 -15.30 8.54
N TRP A 79 2.80 -14.57 7.76
CA TRP A 79 3.11 -13.24 7.30
C TRP A 79 2.39 -12.22 8.16
N ILE A 80 3.14 -11.24 8.65
CA ILE A 80 2.63 -10.20 9.53
C ILE A 80 2.91 -8.87 8.84
N LEU A 81 1.86 -8.13 8.51
CA LEU A 81 1.99 -6.74 8.10
C LEU A 81 1.67 -5.86 9.30
N SER A 82 2.63 -5.03 9.70
CA SER A 82 2.48 -4.07 10.78
C SER A 82 2.62 -2.67 10.22
N GLN A 83 1.68 -1.77 10.57
CA GLN A 83 1.62 -0.39 10.12
C GLN A 83 1.59 0.53 11.34
N ILE A 84 2.42 1.58 11.34
CA ILE A 84 2.42 2.62 12.38
C ILE A 84 1.45 3.73 11.95
N LEU A 85 0.48 4.07 12.80
CA LEU A 85 -0.44 5.19 12.58
C LEU A 85 0.00 6.37 13.45
N GLY A 86 0.20 7.55 12.86
CA GLY A 86 0.71 8.75 13.53
C GLY A 86 2.01 9.30 12.92
N GLY A 87 2.78 8.46 12.23
CA GLY A 87 3.95 8.87 11.43
C GLY A 87 3.68 8.99 9.93
N CYS A 88 2.41 9.23 9.56
CA CYS A 88 1.97 9.19 8.17
C CYS A 88 2.36 10.45 7.41
N SER A 89 2.43 10.35 6.08
CA SER A 89 2.61 11.50 5.20
C SER A 89 1.40 12.45 5.27
N MET A 90 1.52 13.65 4.68
CA MET A 90 0.37 14.57 4.55
C MET A 90 -0.80 13.98 3.74
N GLN A 91 -0.58 12.89 3.01
CA GLN A 91 -1.58 12.17 2.23
C GLN A 91 -2.14 10.95 2.97
N SER A 92 -1.81 10.80 4.26
CA SER A 92 -2.20 9.66 5.10
C SER A 92 -1.62 8.32 4.67
N ASP A 93 -0.47 8.33 3.97
CA ASP A 93 0.31 7.13 3.71
C ASP A 93 1.27 6.88 4.87
N CYS A 94 1.08 5.75 5.55
CA CYS A 94 1.76 5.40 6.78
C CYS A 94 2.81 4.31 6.55
N PRO A 95 3.95 4.34 7.26
CA PRO A 95 4.97 3.30 7.15
C PRO A 95 4.43 1.91 7.53
N PHE A 96 4.81 0.89 6.76
CA PHE A 96 4.57 -0.51 7.11
C PHE A 96 5.86 -1.34 7.09
N ARG A 97 5.85 -2.45 7.82
CA ARG A 97 6.82 -3.55 7.75
C ARG A 97 6.10 -4.85 7.48
N LEU A 98 6.63 -5.63 6.53
CA LEU A 98 6.21 -7.00 6.30
C LEU A 98 7.23 -7.94 6.93
N ILE A 99 6.74 -8.82 7.80
CA ILE A 99 7.54 -9.82 8.51
C ILE A 99 7.11 -11.21 8.04
N LEU A 100 8.08 -12.08 7.77
CA LEU A 100 7.86 -13.52 7.63
C LEU A 100 8.34 -14.21 8.89
N LYS A 101 7.41 -14.86 9.61
CA LYS A 101 7.69 -15.73 10.74
C LYS A 101 7.57 -17.19 10.31
N ARG A 102 8.69 -17.89 10.28
CA ARG A 102 8.76 -19.31 9.93
C ARG A 102 8.29 -20.20 11.08
N SER A 103 7.94 -21.44 10.74
CA SER A 103 7.53 -22.46 11.71
C SER A 103 8.57 -22.76 12.79
N ASN A 104 9.86 -22.54 12.49
CA ASN A 104 10.95 -22.65 13.45
C ASN A 104 11.05 -21.45 14.43
N GLY A 105 10.10 -20.52 14.39
CA GLY A 105 10.04 -19.33 15.23
C GLY A 105 10.89 -18.16 14.75
N LYS A 106 11.74 -18.33 13.71
CA LYS A 106 12.54 -17.23 13.18
C LYS A 106 11.64 -16.23 12.45
N ALA A 107 11.74 -14.96 12.81
CA ALA A 107 11.07 -13.85 12.16
C ALA A 107 12.09 -12.95 11.45
N ALA A 108 11.76 -12.49 10.25
CA ALA A 108 12.60 -11.55 9.51
C ALA A 108 11.73 -10.48 8.84
N LYS A 109 12.21 -9.23 8.84
CA LYS A 109 11.65 -8.19 7.98
C LYS A 109 12.04 -8.49 6.54
N VAL A 110 11.05 -8.61 5.68
CA VAL A 110 11.20 -9.03 4.29
C VAL A 110 10.73 -7.97 3.29
N ALA A 111 9.95 -6.99 3.74
CA ALA A 111 9.66 -5.77 2.98
C ALA A 111 9.31 -4.62 3.93
N GLY A 112 9.28 -3.42 3.37
CA GLY A 112 8.72 -2.22 4.01
C GLY A 112 8.40 -1.18 2.94
N GLY A 113 7.62 -0.19 3.31
CA GLY A 113 7.18 0.87 2.40
C GLY A 113 6.08 1.68 3.06
N VAL A 114 5.17 2.22 2.25
CA VAL A 114 4.00 2.94 2.73
C VAL A 114 2.70 2.26 2.32
N LEU A 115 1.67 2.47 3.13
CA LEU A 115 0.31 1.97 2.96
C LEU A 115 -0.63 3.08 3.48
N ALA A 116 -1.70 3.37 2.77
CA ALA A 116 -2.72 4.30 3.25
C ALA A 116 -3.24 3.85 4.63
N GLU A 117 -3.56 4.78 5.52
CA GLU A 117 -4.18 4.46 6.81
C GLU A 117 -5.47 3.64 6.61
N GLY A 118 -5.49 2.42 7.17
CA GLY A 118 -6.60 1.47 6.98
C GLY A 118 -6.71 0.86 5.57
N GLY A 119 -5.72 1.11 4.70
CA GLY A 119 -5.64 0.56 3.36
C GLY A 119 -5.32 -0.94 3.31
N THR A 120 -5.48 -1.53 2.13
CA THR A 120 -5.23 -2.96 1.90
C THR A 120 -3.84 -3.19 1.30
N ALA A 121 -3.20 -4.28 1.72
CA ALA A 121 -2.04 -4.83 1.02
C ALA A 121 -2.32 -6.23 0.47
N VAL A 122 -1.65 -6.59 -0.62
CA VAL A 122 -1.69 -7.95 -1.18
C VAL A 122 -0.27 -8.46 -1.35
N LEU A 123 0.03 -9.58 -0.71
CA LEU A 123 1.24 -10.35 -0.96
C LEU A 123 1.01 -11.25 -2.19
N SER A 124 1.91 -11.21 -3.17
CA SER A 124 1.82 -12.04 -4.36
C SER A 124 1.85 -13.54 -4.01
N ALA A 125 1.22 -14.37 -4.84
CA ALA A 125 1.12 -15.81 -4.59
C ALA A 125 2.48 -16.54 -4.54
N ASP A 126 3.48 -16.01 -5.24
CA ASP A 126 4.87 -16.47 -5.23
C ASP A 126 5.73 -15.80 -4.15
N TYR A 127 5.12 -14.95 -3.31
CA TYR A 127 5.74 -14.19 -2.23
C TYR A 127 6.88 -13.23 -2.65
N SER A 128 6.99 -12.89 -3.93
CA SER A 128 8.07 -12.05 -4.45
C SER A 128 7.80 -10.54 -4.31
N LYS A 129 6.54 -10.14 -4.16
CA LYS A 129 6.10 -8.74 -4.14
C LYS A 129 4.98 -8.52 -3.15
N ILE A 130 4.95 -7.32 -2.58
CA ILE A 130 3.78 -6.81 -1.87
C ILE A 130 3.25 -5.57 -2.59
N PHE A 131 1.95 -5.56 -2.83
CA PHE A 131 1.21 -4.45 -3.43
C PHE A 131 0.47 -3.72 -2.32
N THR A 132 0.61 -2.40 -2.24
CA THR A 132 -0.05 -1.60 -1.19
C THR A 132 -0.91 -0.52 -1.81
N GLU A 133 -2.12 -0.35 -1.26
CA GLU A 133 -2.95 0.80 -1.56
C GLU A 133 -2.37 2.04 -0.86
N THR A 134 -2.01 3.05 -1.64
CA THR A 134 -1.63 4.38 -1.16
C THR A 134 -2.65 5.40 -1.64
N TYR A 135 -2.57 6.62 -1.14
CA TYR A 135 -3.40 7.72 -1.64
C TYR A 135 -3.18 7.99 -3.14
N SER A 136 -1.95 7.80 -3.63
CA SER A 136 -1.56 8.06 -5.02
C SER A 136 -1.82 6.90 -5.99
N GLY A 137 -2.16 5.72 -5.47
CA GLY A 137 -2.38 4.51 -6.26
C GLY A 137 -1.78 3.25 -5.63
N VAL A 138 -1.54 2.22 -6.45
CA VAL A 138 -0.94 0.98 -5.98
C VAL A 138 0.58 1.06 -6.08
N GLU A 139 1.26 0.93 -4.95
CA GLU A 139 2.71 0.74 -4.92
C GLU A 139 3.06 -0.75 -4.95
N THR A 140 4.23 -1.07 -5.49
CA THR A 140 4.76 -2.43 -5.53
C THR A 140 6.14 -2.44 -4.91
N ASN A 141 6.30 -3.20 -3.83
CA ASN A 141 7.56 -3.35 -3.12
C ASN A 141 8.08 -4.79 -3.26
N PRO A 142 9.39 -4.98 -3.51
CA PRO A 142 9.97 -6.32 -3.55
C PRO A 142 9.93 -6.95 -2.15
N VAL A 143 9.82 -8.28 -2.11
CA VAL A 143 9.89 -9.07 -0.88
C VAL A 143 11.16 -9.91 -0.90
N GLU A 144 12.04 -9.64 0.05
CA GLU A 144 13.34 -10.30 0.20
C GLU A 144 13.24 -11.41 1.25
N VAL A 145 12.83 -12.61 0.81
CA VAL A 145 12.76 -13.78 1.68
C VAL A 145 14.19 -14.31 1.94
N PRO A 146 14.69 -14.30 3.19
CA PRO A 146 16.03 -14.81 3.49
C PRO A 146 16.08 -16.30 3.23
N LYS A 147 17.12 -16.81 2.57
CA LYS A 147 17.27 -18.26 2.36
C LYS A 147 17.44 -19.03 3.67
#